data_AF-A0AAV5U6U6-F1
#
_entry.id   AF-A0AAV5U6U6-F1
#
_cell.length_a   1.000
_cell.length_b   1.000
_cell.length_c   1.000
_cell.angle_alpha   90.00
_cell.angle_beta   90.00
_cell.angle_gamma   90.00
#
_symmetry.space_group_name_H-M   'P 1'
#
loop_
_entity.id
_entity.type
_entity.pdbx_description
1 polymer ?
#
loop_
_entity_poly.entity_id
_entity_poly.type
_entity_poly.pdbx_seq_one_letter_code
_entity_poly.pdbx_strand_id
1 'polypeptide(L)'
;ISMILATVSIAIADDLSNELRGKWTVLSDNGTPCIMMYAQIDLNLSYMTDDDSLAEAGTIRVPAESTTDKSSCYEKVPIGDDFIVSQVLQLNLPENEGWNVRIAFTQDGRLGVHSSDYALYQVTVTANYSSMADVFVNAPKGHTHTYYSVIDFIHPPLIANDEFTKVGDSISCSVPQTYPINEDPHHGPAASVTLSNLQMQAYMSNSDAFGKRVMCPEDQNDLDTLPIIVASIIGGLALFTVISYFVYRSRLPTDILNITEQEFGEEHEVHHEGDISHLTSHHDNYGFHEEEHRF
;
A
#
# COMPACT_ATOMS: atom_id res chain seq x y z
N ILE A 1 5.73 30.25 19.81
CA ILE A 1 6.78 30.26 18.77
C ILE A 1 7.04 28.86 18.18
N SER A 2 6.77 27.76 18.89
CA SER A 2 6.98 26.40 18.37
C SER A 2 5.91 25.86 17.41
N MET A 3 4.76 26.53 17.24
CA MET A 3 3.65 26.06 16.38
C MET A 3 3.70 26.60 14.94
N ILE A 4 4.58 27.58 14.66
CA ILE A 4 4.68 28.23 13.34
C ILE A 4 5.75 27.54 12.46
N LEU A 5 6.68 26.77 13.06
CA LEU A 5 7.68 26.03 12.27
C LEU A 5 7.15 24.76 11.61
N ALA A 6 6.15 24.08 12.20
CA ALA A 6 5.64 22.82 11.65
C ALA A 6 4.83 23.02 10.36
N THR A 7 4.06 24.11 10.26
CA THR A 7 3.23 24.40 9.08
C THR A 7 4.05 24.88 7.88
N VAL A 8 5.17 25.55 8.13
CA VAL A 8 6.09 26.00 7.07
C VAL A 8 6.87 24.81 6.49
N SER A 9 7.32 23.86 7.31
CA SER A 9 8.06 22.68 6.82
C SER A 9 7.22 21.75 5.94
N ILE A 10 5.92 21.59 6.21
CA ILE A 10 5.03 20.72 5.42
C ILE A 10 4.75 21.34 4.03
N ALA A 11 4.55 22.65 3.96
CA ALA A 11 4.29 23.33 2.70
C ALA A 11 5.50 23.30 1.75
N ILE A 12 6.73 23.41 2.27
CA ILE A 12 7.95 23.36 1.46
C ILE A 12 8.21 21.93 0.93
N ALA A 13 7.90 20.91 1.74
CA ALA A 13 8.04 19.52 1.33
C ALA A 13 7.04 19.12 0.22
N ASP A 14 5.80 19.63 0.31
CA ASP A 14 4.76 19.39 -0.70
C ASP A 14 5.02 20.16 -2.01
N ASP A 15 5.64 21.35 -1.93
CA ASP A 15 6.03 22.12 -3.12
C ASP A 15 7.23 21.50 -3.84
N LEU A 16 8.23 21.02 -3.09
CA LEU A 16 9.41 20.34 -3.67
C LEU A 16 9.07 18.97 -4.25
N SER A 17 8.13 18.22 -3.63
CA SER A 17 7.64 16.95 -4.18
C SER A 17 6.84 17.15 -5.47
N ASN A 18 6.17 18.30 -5.60
CA ASN A 18 5.38 18.68 -6.77
C ASN A 18 6.25 19.17 -7.95
N GLU A 19 7.45 19.69 -7.70
CA GLU A 19 8.42 19.99 -8.76
C GLU A 19 9.13 18.75 -9.32
N LEU A 20 9.32 17.72 -8.50
CA LEU A 20 10.02 16.48 -8.90
C LEU A 20 9.13 15.48 -9.65
N ARG A 21 7.80 15.62 -9.59
CA ARG A 21 6.89 14.75 -10.35
C ARG A 21 6.86 15.15 -11.82
N GLY A 22 6.97 14.16 -12.69
CA GLY A 22 6.69 14.35 -14.09
C GLY A 22 5.21 14.62 -14.33
N LYS A 23 4.92 15.35 -15.41
CA LYS A 23 3.57 15.68 -15.85
C LYS A 23 3.45 15.39 -17.33
N TRP A 24 2.91 14.22 -17.64
CA TRP A 24 2.86 13.71 -19.00
C TRP A 24 1.44 13.67 -19.52
N THR A 25 1.28 14.04 -20.78
CA THR A 25 0.00 14.02 -21.48
C THR A 25 0.21 13.44 -22.88
N VAL A 26 -0.68 12.54 -23.27
CA VAL A 26 -0.71 11.92 -24.59
C VAL A 26 -1.97 12.38 -25.28
N LEU A 27 -1.80 12.96 -26.46
CA LEU A 27 -2.89 13.48 -27.27
C LEU A 27 -3.25 12.46 -28.35
N SER A 28 -4.55 12.34 -28.63
CA SER A 28 -5.06 11.66 -29.80
C SER A 28 -4.80 12.47 -31.07
N ASP A 29 -5.03 11.84 -32.23
CA ASP A 29 -4.95 12.51 -33.54
C ASP A 29 -5.86 13.75 -33.64
N ASN A 30 -6.92 13.80 -32.82
CA ASN A 30 -7.86 14.93 -32.76
C ASN A 30 -7.42 16.03 -31.79
N GLY A 31 -6.25 15.90 -31.16
CA GLY A 31 -5.72 16.86 -30.18
C GLY A 31 -6.35 16.78 -28.79
N THR A 32 -7.24 15.82 -28.55
CA THR A 32 -7.80 15.55 -27.21
C THR A 32 -6.89 14.63 -26.41
N PRO A 33 -6.64 14.89 -25.11
CA PRO A 33 -5.92 13.95 -24.27
C PRO A 33 -6.60 12.60 -24.24
N CYS A 34 -5.81 11.54 -24.32
CA CYS A 34 -6.25 10.16 -24.07
C CYS A 34 -5.63 9.60 -22.78
N ILE A 35 -4.40 10.03 -22.45
CA ILE A 35 -3.71 9.69 -21.20
C ILE A 35 -3.19 10.97 -20.56
N MET A 36 -3.36 11.09 -19.24
CA MET A 36 -2.67 12.04 -18.39
C MET A 36 -2.08 11.30 -17.19
N MET A 37 -0.81 11.54 -16.88
CA MET A 37 -0.14 10.92 -15.74
C MET A 37 0.80 11.90 -15.08
N TYR A 38 0.57 12.14 -13.78
CA TYR A 38 1.45 12.87 -12.89
C TYR A 38 2.02 11.86 -11.90
N ALA A 39 3.34 11.69 -11.87
CA ALA A 39 3.97 10.77 -10.95
C ALA A 39 5.47 11.05 -10.79
N GLN A 40 6.03 10.62 -9.67
CA GLN A 40 7.44 10.31 -9.56
C GLN A 40 7.60 8.81 -9.81
N ILE A 41 8.51 8.44 -10.72
CA ILE A 41 8.77 7.06 -11.10
C ILE A 41 10.22 6.75 -10.79
N ASP A 42 10.44 5.79 -9.91
CA ASP A 42 11.75 5.29 -9.53
C ASP A 42 11.88 3.83 -9.99
N LEU A 43 12.98 3.50 -10.66
CA LEU A 43 13.26 2.16 -11.18
C LEU A 43 14.33 1.52 -10.31
N ASN A 44 14.14 0.26 -9.93
CA ASN A 44 15.18 -0.54 -9.31
C ASN A 44 15.53 -1.69 -10.25
N LEU A 45 16.75 -1.68 -10.78
CA LEU A 45 17.16 -2.60 -11.84
C LEU A 45 18.41 -3.36 -11.42
N SER A 46 18.43 -4.65 -11.71
CA SER A 46 19.66 -5.43 -11.77
C SER A 46 20.11 -5.64 -13.22
N TYR A 47 21.33 -6.07 -13.45
CA TYR A 47 21.89 -6.31 -14.78
C TYR A 47 22.99 -7.37 -14.73
N MET A 48 23.24 -8.01 -15.87
CA MET A 48 24.36 -8.92 -16.04
C MET A 48 25.58 -8.13 -16.50
N THR A 49 26.70 -8.35 -15.85
CA THR A 49 28.00 -7.77 -16.22
C THR A 49 28.73 -8.65 -17.25
N ASP A 50 29.85 -8.16 -17.78
CA ASP A 50 30.69 -8.85 -18.78
C ASP A 50 31.27 -10.18 -18.29
N ASP A 51 31.32 -10.43 -16.97
CA ASP A 51 31.80 -11.69 -16.38
C ASP A 51 30.67 -12.67 -16.02
N ASP A 52 29.46 -12.42 -16.55
CA ASP A 52 28.22 -13.15 -16.27
C ASP A 52 27.77 -13.09 -14.79
N SER A 53 28.29 -12.15 -14.00
CA SER A 53 27.78 -11.88 -12.65
C SER A 53 26.60 -10.91 -12.66
N LEU A 54 25.66 -11.12 -11.75
CA LEU A 54 24.52 -10.25 -11.51
C LEU A 54 24.93 -9.07 -10.62
N ALA A 55 24.62 -7.86 -11.05
CA ALA A 55 24.88 -6.61 -10.33
C ALA A 55 23.60 -5.77 -10.20
N GLU A 56 23.53 -4.92 -9.18
CA GLU A 56 22.44 -3.98 -8.95
C GLU A 56 22.83 -2.58 -9.44
N ALA A 57 21.96 -1.93 -10.21
CA ALA A 57 22.15 -0.55 -10.69
C ALA A 57 21.75 0.50 -9.64
N GLY A 58 21.10 0.08 -8.55
CA GLY A 58 20.47 0.98 -7.59
C GLY A 58 19.22 1.65 -8.16
N THR A 59 18.79 2.73 -7.51
CA THR A 59 17.57 3.44 -7.89
C THR A 59 17.84 4.47 -8.98
N ILE A 60 17.17 4.30 -10.12
CA ILE A 60 17.22 5.22 -11.27
C ILE A 60 15.90 5.97 -11.33
N ARG A 61 15.95 7.30 -11.17
CA ARG A 61 14.76 8.15 -11.27
C ARG A 61 14.45 8.48 -12.72
N VAL A 62 13.19 8.32 -13.11
CA VAL A 62 12.71 8.80 -14.41
C VAL A 62 12.61 10.34 -14.35
N PRO A 63 13.27 11.07 -15.26
CA PRO A 63 13.24 12.53 -15.27
C PRO A 63 11.85 13.09 -15.60
N ALA A 64 11.48 14.18 -14.94
CA ALA A 64 10.17 14.83 -15.10
C ALA A 64 9.94 15.37 -16.52
N GLU A 65 11.03 15.75 -17.20
CA GLU A 65 11.09 16.27 -18.56
C GLU A 65 11.12 15.18 -19.65
N SER A 66 10.94 13.91 -19.28
CA SER A 66 10.81 12.80 -20.23
C SER A 66 9.75 13.09 -21.29
N THR A 67 10.04 12.72 -22.53
CA THR A 67 9.17 13.02 -23.68
C THR A 67 8.18 11.90 -23.96
N THR A 68 7.04 12.23 -24.55
CA THR A 68 5.92 11.30 -24.82
C THR A 68 5.70 11.02 -26.31
N ASP A 69 6.65 11.35 -27.18
CA ASP A 69 6.51 11.35 -28.65
C ASP A 69 6.24 9.96 -29.27
N LYS A 70 6.53 8.89 -28.53
CA LYS A 70 6.24 7.49 -28.93
C LYS A 70 5.05 6.87 -28.22
N SER A 71 4.30 7.67 -27.46
CA SER A 71 3.07 7.22 -26.82
C SER A 71 1.95 7.02 -27.83
N SER A 72 0.95 6.20 -27.48
CA SER A 72 -0.19 5.90 -28.35
C SER A 72 -1.50 5.82 -27.58
N CYS A 73 -2.56 6.41 -28.12
CA CYS A 73 -3.93 6.25 -27.63
C CYS A 73 -4.59 4.93 -28.08
N TYR A 74 -3.91 4.15 -28.92
CA TYR A 74 -4.33 2.84 -29.37
C TYR A 74 -3.12 2.02 -29.82
N GLU A 75 -2.83 0.94 -29.13
CA GLU A 75 -1.77 0.01 -29.48
C GLU A 75 -2.24 -1.43 -29.23
N LYS A 76 -1.79 -2.36 -30.09
CA LYS A 76 -1.93 -3.79 -29.82
C LYS A 76 -0.62 -4.28 -29.22
N VAL A 77 -0.58 -4.37 -27.90
CA VAL A 77 0.60 -4.82 -27.17
C VAL A 77 0.65 -6.35 -27.24
N PRO A 78 1.70 -6.95 -27.85
CA PRO A 78 1.79 -8.40 -28.00
C PRO A 78 2.07 -9.07 -26.65
N ILE A 79 1.41 -10.20 -26.39
CA ILE A 79 1.60 -11.05 -25.21
C ILE A 79 1.61 -12.50 -25.69
N GLY A 80 2.81 -13.06 -25.86
CA GLY A 80 2.99 -14.37 -26.49
C GLY A 80 2.43 -14.38 -27.90
N ASP A 81 1.48 -15.27 -28.18
CA ASP A 81 0.79 -15.40 -29.47
C ASP A 81 -0.48 -14.54 -29.60
N ASP A 82 -0.80 -13.75 -28.58
CA ASP A 82 -1.99 -12.90 -28.52
C ASP A 82 -1.61 -11.41 -28.37
N PHE A 83 -2.60 -10.54 -28.24
CA PHE A 83 -2.40 -9.13 -27.97
C PHE A 83 -3.49 -8.57 -27.02
N ILE A 84 -3.13 -7.49 -26.33
CA ILE A 84 -4.08 -6.67 -25.59
C ILE A 84 -4.20 -5.32 -26.29
N VAL A 85 -5.43 -4.83 -26.42
CA VAL A 85 -5.70 -3.49 -26.93
C VAL A 85 -5.51 -2.49 -25.80
N SER A 86 -4.56 -1.57 -25.97
CA SER A 86 -4.07 -0.72 -24.90
C SER A 86 -3.93 0.73 -25.32
N GLN A 87 -3.87 1.63 -24.33
CA GLN A 87 -3.23 2.93 -24.49
C GLN A 87 -1.87 2.86 -23.83
N VAL A 88 -0.84 3.41 -24.47
CA VAL A 88 0.54 3.29 -24.00
C VAL A 88 1.13 4.68 -23.82
N LEU A 89 1.56 4.98 -22.60
CA LEU A 89 2.43 6.11 -22.30
C LEU A 89 3.87 5.62 -22.39
N GLN A 90 4.63 6.13 -23.35
CA GLN A 90 6.06 5.88 -23.47
C GLN A 90 6.83 7.14 -23.10
N LEU A 91 7.62 7.04 -22.04
CA LEU A 91 8.51 8.08 -21.53
C LEU A 91 9.92 7.83 -22.07
N ASN A 92 10.41 8.67 -22.98
CA ASN A 92 11.78 8.61 -23.46
C ASN A 92 12.67 9.56 -22.66
N LEU A 93 13.79 9.06 -22.14
CA LEU A 93 14.70 9.81 -21.28
C LEU A 93 15.66 10.64 -22.16
N PRO A 94 15.60 11.98 -22.13
CA PRO A 94 16.35 12.82 -23.08
C PRO A 94 17.86 12.77 -22.88
N GLU A 95 18.32 12.63 -21.65
CA GLU A 95 19.75 12.56 -21.30
C GLU A 95 20.36 11.18 -21.53
N ASN A 96 19.53 10.15 -21.76
CA ASN A 96 19.94 8.75 -21.80
C ASN A 96 19.41 8.07 -23.07
N GLU A 97 20.13 8.23 -24.18
CA GLU A 97 19.71 7.70 -25.46
C GLU A 97 19.46 6.17 -25.41
N GLY A 98 18.32 5.74 -25.95
CA GLY A 98 17.89 4.35 -25.94
C GLY A 98 17.14 3.92 -24.69
N TRP A 99 17.03 4.79 -23.67
CA TRP A 99 16.18 4.54 -22.51
C TRP A 99 14.74 4.94 -22.74
N ASN A 100 13.82 4.06 -22.32
CA ASN A 100 12.42 4.40 -22.22
C ASN A 100 11.68 3.57 -21.16
N VAL A 101 10.61 4.15 -20.63
CA VAL A 101 9.65 3.48 -19.76
C VAL A 101 8.30 3.50 -20.45
N ARG A 102 7.71 2.32 -20.67
CA ARG A 102 6.39 2.15 -21.28
C ARG A 102 5.41 1.69 -20.22
N ILE A 103 4.27 2.37 -20.15
CA ILE A 103 3.21 2.19 -19.17
C ILE A 103 1.94 1.93 -19.96
N ALA A 104 1.36 0.73 -19.84
CA ALA A 104 0.25 0.29 -20.67
C ALA A 104 -1.04 0.16 -19.85
N PHE A 105 -2.10 0.77 -20.37
CA PHE A 105 -3.45 0.76 -19.81
C PHE A 105 -4.36 -0.12 -20.66
N THR A 106 -5.32 -0.80 -20.03
CA THR A 106 -6.25 -1.69 -20.71
C THR A 106 -7.67 -1.60 -20.16
N GLN A 107 -8.64 -1.99 -21.00
CA GLN A 107 -10.02 -2.30 -20.59
C GLN A 107 -10.36 -3.77 -20.83
N ASP A 108 -9.35 -4.61 -21.11
CA ASP A 108 -9.53 -6.01 -21.47
C ASP A 108 -9.94 -6.84 -20.24
N GLY A 109 -11.15 -7.41 -20.29
CA GLY A 109 -11.72 -8.18 -19.20
C GLY A 109 -10.98 -9.48 -18.88
N ARG A 110 -10.07 -9.95 -19.76
CA ARG A 110 -9.21 -11.11 -19.46
C ARG A 110 -8.23 -10.83 -18.32
N LEU A 111 -7.96 -9.57 -18.02
CA LEU A 111 -7.13 -9.15 -16.89
C LEU A 111 -7.96 -8.78 -15.65
N GLY A 112 -9.22 -9.22 -15.58
CA GLY A 112 -10.11 -8.91 -14.45
C GLY A 112 -10.72 -7.50 -14.49
N VAL A 113 -10.49 -6.74 -15.57
CA VAL A 113 -11.01 -5.37 -15.71
C VAL A 113 -12.51 -5.40 -16.06
N HIS A 114 -13.34 -4.69 -15.29
CA HIS A 114 -14.76 -4.57 -15.59
C HIS A 114 -15.01 -3.69 -16.83
N SER A 115 -16.15 -3.88 -17.50
CA SER A 115 -16.45 -3.21 -18.77
C SER A 115 -16.50 -1.67 -18.73
N SER A 116 -16.65 -1.07 -17.55
CA SER A 116 -16.65 0.38 -17.34
C SER A 116 -15.31 0.93 -16.87
N ASP A 117 -14.33 0.07 -16.65
CA ASP A 117 -13.12 0.39 -15.91
C ASP A 117 -11.92 0.33 -16.86
N TYR A 118 -10.81 0.89 -16.40
CA TYR A 118 -9.49 0.73 -16.99
C TYR A 118 -8.49 0.40 -15.88
N ALA A 119 -7.43 -0.30 -16.24
CA ALA A 119 -6.35 -0.62 -15.31
C ALA A 119 -4.98 -0.36 -15.96
N LEU A 120 -4.01 0.05 -15.15
CA LEU A 120 -2.60 -0.04 -15.48
C LEU A 120 -2.17 -1.50 -15.31
N TYR A 121 -1.74 -2.18 -16.37
CA TYR A 121 -1.48 -3.62 -16.29
C TYR A 121 -0.02 -4.00 -16.57
N GLN A 122 0.77 -3.13 -17.20
CA GLN A 122 2.13 -3.47 -17.57
C GLN A 122 3.03 -2.24 -17.55
N VAL A 123 4.22 -2.43 -17.00
CA VAL A 123 5.35 -1.51 -17.12
C VAL A 123 6.48 -2.25 -17.82
N THR A 124 7.11 -1.60 -18.79
CA THR A 124 8.25 -2.13 -19.54
C THR A 124 9.35 -1.09 -19.54
N VAL A 125 10.57 -1.49 -19.20
CA VAL A 125 11.73 -0.60 -19.16
C VAL A 125 12.72 -1.07 -20.20
N THR A 126 13.09 -0.20 -21.12
CA THR A 126 14.24 -0.44 -22.00
C THR A 126 15.41 0.37 -21.47
N ALA A 127 16.51 -0.31 -21.16
CA ALA A 127 17.72 0.26 -20.59
C ALA A 127 18.89 0.05 -21.55
N ASN A 128 19.49 1.16 -22.01
CA ASN A 128 20.77 1.13 -22.71
C ASN A 128 21.90 1.33 -21.69
N TYR A 129 22.55 0.26 -21.28
CA TYR A 129 23.57 0.32 -20.22
C TYR A 129 24.75 1.22 -20.60
N SER A 130 25.02 1.37 -21.89
CA SER A 130 26.14 2.19 -22.37
C SER A 130 25.91 3.69 -22.24
N SER A 131 24.65 4.16 -22.15
CA SER A 131 24.37 5.58 -21.94
C SER A 131 24.56 6.02 -20.48
N MET A 132 24.56 5.08 -19.54
CA MET A 132 24.77 5.30 -18.09
C MET A 132 25.92 4.43 -17.57
N ALA A 133 27.11 4.58 -18.17
CA ALA A 133 28.26 3.71 -17.87
C ALA A 133 28.80 3.84 -16.43
N ASP A 134 28.45 4.93 -15.73
CA ASP A 134 28.74 5.16 -14.32
C ASP A 134 27.85 4.35 -13.38
N VAL A 135 26.62 4.05 -13.80
CA VAL A 135 25.66 3.21 -13.07
C VAL A 135 25.87 1.73 -13.42
N PHE A 136 26.03 1.42 -14.70
CA PHE A 136 26.16 0.06 -15.23
C PHE A 136 27.63 -0.33 -15.42
N VAL A 137 28.36 -0.40 -14.31
CA VAL A 137 29.79 -0.71 -14.31
C VAL A 137 30.02 -2.14 -14.81
N ASN A 138 30.95 -2.30 -15.76
CA ASN A 138 31.25 -3.59 -16.41
C ASN A 138 30.06 -4.22 -17.14
N ALA A 139 29.02 -3.46 -17.50
CA ALA A 139 27.98 -3.98 -18.37
C ALA A 139 28.48 -4.11 -19.83
N PRO A 140 27.99 -5.10 -20.59
CA PRO A 140 28.40 -5.27 -21.98
C PRO A 140 28.15 -4.03 -22.84
N LYS A 141 29.19 -3.59 -23.56
CA LYS A 141 29.13 -2.37 -24.38
C LYS A 141 28.13 -2.52 -25.53
N GLY A 142 27.33 -1.48 -25.74
CA GLY A 142 26.26 -1.44 -26.74
C GLY A 142 25.06 -2.31 -26.39
N HIS A 143 25.01 -2.93 -25.21
CA HIS A 143 23.89 -3.77 -24.82
C HIS A 143 22.70 -2.93 -24.36
N THR A 144 21.55 -3.24 -24.95
CA THR A 144 20.25 -2.73 -24.52
C THR A 144 19.43 -3.90 -24.02
N HIS A 145 18.87 -3.77 -22.82
CA HIS A 145 17.99 -4.78 -22.23
C HIS A 145 16.57 -4.22 -22.07
N THR A 146 15.58 -5.07 -22.28
CA THR A 146 14.17 -4.72 -22.05
C THR A 146 13.63 -5.58 -20.92
N TYR A 147 13.33 -4.97 -19.78
CA TYR A 147 12.64 -5.56 -18.65
C TYR A 147 11.13 -5.48 -18.91
N TYR A 148 10.43 -6.60 -18.81
CA TYR A 148 8.99 -6.67 -19.01
C TYR A 148 8.35 -7.64 -18.03
N SER A 149 7.12 -7.35 -17.63
CA SER A 149 6.30 -8.29 -16.88
C SER A 149 5.76 -9.37 -17.79
N VAL A 150 5.98 -10.62 -17.42
CA VAL A 150 5.31 -11.77 -18.01
C VAL A 150 3.85 -11.72 -17.57
N ILE A 151 2.94 -11.65 -18.54
CA ILE A 151 1.51 -11.53 -18.27
C ILE A 151 0.88 -12.93 -18.34
N ASP A 152 0.30 -13.37 -17.23
CA ASP A 152 -0.56 -14.55 -17.15
C ASP A 152 -2.02 -14.08 -17.02
N PHE A 153 -2.89 -14.52 -17.92
CA PHE A 153 -4.32 -14.20 -17.85
C PHE A 153 -5.04 -14.94 -16.71
N ILE A 154 -4.45 -16.03 -16.19
CA ILE A 154 -4.98 -16.77 -15.05
C ILE A 154 -4.67 -16.02 -13.75
N HIS A 155 -3.46 -15.45 -13.66
CA HIS A 155 -3.00 -14.64 -12.53
C HIS A 155 -2.60 -13.25 -13.04
N PRO A 156 -3.57 -12.33 -13.22
CA PRO A 156 -3.30 -10.98 -13.67
C PRO A 156 -2.24 -10.29 -12.80
N PRO A 157 -1.43 -9.40 -13.39
CA PRO A 157 -0.36 -8.72 -12.67
C PRO A 157 -0.93 -7.88 -11.52
N LEU A 158 -0.22 -7.83 -10.39
CA LEU A 158 -0.67 -7.12 -9.18
C LEU A 158 -1.05 -5.66 -9.46
N ILE A 159 -0.27 -4.99 -10.30
CA ILE A 159 -0.53 -3.60 -10.68
C ILE A 159 -1.91 -3.41 -11.31
N ALA A 160 -2.46 -4.40 -12.03
CA ALA A 160 -3.81 -4.31 -12.60
C ALA A 160 -4.92 -4.41 -11.55
N ASN A 161 -4.65 -5.03 -10.40
CA ASN A 161 -5.60 -5.16 -9.30
C ASN A 161 -5.59 -3.95 -8.36
N ASP A 162 -4.47 -3.23 -8.30
CA ASP A 162 -4.30 -2.09 -7.38
C ASP A 162 -4.56 -0.76 -8.12
N GLU A 163 -4.12 -0.66 -9.37
CA GLU A 163 -4.12 0.58 -10.14
C GLU A 163 -5.23 0.60 -11.22
N PHE A 164 -6.48 0.57 -10.77
CA PHE A 164 -7.66 0.59 -11.63
C PHE A 164 -8.73 1.58 -11.16
N THR A 165 -9.51 2.11 -12.11
CA THR A 165 -10.71 2.91 -11.79
C THR A 165 -11.65 2.99 -12.99
N LYS A 166 -12.78 3.66 -12.83
CA LYS A 166 -13.77 3.86 -13.89
C LYS A 166 -13.24 4.77 -14.99
N VAL A 167 -13.60 4.48 -16.23
CA VAL A 167 -13.36 5.41 -17.34
C VAL A 167 -14.07 6.74 -17.05
N GLY A 168 -13.32 7.82 -17.13
CA GLY A 168 -13.78 9.16 -16.81
C GLY A 168 -13.37 9.63 -15.41
N ASP A 169 -12.96 8.74 -14.52
CA ASP A 169 -12.35 9.06 -13.23
C ASP A 169 -10.82 9.02 -13.33
N SER A 170 -10.12 9.65 -12.38
CA SER A 170 -8.66 9.57 -12.25
C SER A 170 -8.31 8.88 -10.94
N ILE A 171 -7.36 7.96 -10.96
CA ILE A 171 -6.83 7.33 -9.75
C ILE A 171 -5.68 8.18 -9.20
N SER A 172 -5.54 8.23 -7.88
CA SER A 172 -4.45 8.96 -7.22
C SER A 172 -3.98 8.26 -5.95
N CYS A 173 -2.67 8.02 -5.88
CA CYS A 173 -1.98 7.45 -4.72
C CYS A 173 -0.90 8.42 -4.27
N SER A 174 -0.94 8.83 -3.01
CA SER A 174 0.07 9.69 -2.41
C SER A 174 1.23 8.84 -1.87
N VAL A 175 0.92 7.66 -1.32
CA VAL A 175 1.92 6.72 -0.80
C VAL A 175 2.65 6.02 -1.95
N PRO A 176 3.99 5.89 -1.89
CA PRO A 176 4.76 5.10 -2.84
C PRO A 176 4.29 3.64 -2.96
N GLN A 177 3.96 3.20 -4.17
CA GLN A 177 3.60 1.82 -4.49
C GLN A 177 4.69 1.17 -5.33
N THR A 178 5.12 -0.05 -4.99
CA THR A 178 6.19 -0.76 -5.71
C THR A 178 5.66 -2.04 -6.34
N TYR A 179 5.90 -2.18 -7.65
CA TYR A 179 5.46 -3.31 -8.44
C TYR A 179 6.64 -4.02 -9.09
N PRO A 180 6.69 -5.36 -9.03
CA PRO A 180 7.70 -6.11 -9.75
C PRO A 180 7.46 -6.04 -11.26
N ILE A 181 8.52 -5.74 -12.01
CA ILE A 181 8.54 -5.86 -13.47
C ILE A 181 8.98 -7.28 -13.82
N ASN A 182 10.13 -7.71 -13.29
CA ASN A 182 10.62 -9.07 -13.45
C ASN A 182 11.23 -9.56 -12.13
N GLU A 183 10.80 -10.73 -11.67
CA GLU A 183 11.37 -11.43 -10.51
C GLU A 183 11.94 -12.80 -10.89
N ASP A 184 11.64 -13.29 -12.09
CA ASP A 184 12.07 -14.61 -12.52
C ASP A 184 13.44 -14.51 -13.20
N PRO A 185 14.50 -15.10 -12.60
CA PRO A 185 15.84 -15.08 -13.18
C PRO A 185 15.91 -15.79 -14.54
N HIS A 186 14.93 -16.65 -14.89
CA HIS A 186 14.86 -17.26 -16.21
C HIS A 186 14.45 -16.28 -17.32
N HIS A 187 13.73 -15.21 -16.97
CA HIS A 187 13.26 -14.19 -17.91
C HIS A 187 14.19 -12.97 -18.00
N GLY A 188 15.23 -12.93 -17.15
CA GLY A 188 16.26 -11.90 -17.18
C GLY A 188 16.62 -11.40 -15.78
N PRO A 189 17.44 -10.34 -15.71
CA PRO A 189 17.71 -9.65 -14.45
C PRO A 189 16.42 -9.13 -13.79
N ALA A 190 16.41 -9.10 -12.46
CA ALA A 190 15.33 -8.56 -11.66
C ALA A 190 15.12 -7.06 -11.90
N ALA A 191 13.87 -6.63 -11.87
CA ALA A 191 13.49 -5.22 -11.97
C ALA A 191 12.17 -4.95 -11.27
N SER A 192 12.05 -3.76 -10.69
CA SER A 192 10.80 -3.23 -10.14
C SER A 192 10.64 -1.74 -10.43
N VAL A 193 9.41 -1.27 -10.32
CA VAL A 193 9.04 0.14 -10.47
C VAL A 193 8.33 0.61 -9.21
N THR A 194 8.71 1.79 -8.73
CA THR A 194 8.03 2.49 -7.65
C THR A 194 7.34 3.73 -8.21
N LEU A 195 6.03 3.81 -8.01
CA LEU A 195 5.19 4.96 -8.39
C LEU A 195 4.85 5.74 -7.12
N SER A 196 5.16 7.03 -7.09
CA SER A 196 4.88 7.91 -5.94
C SER A 196 4.19 9.19 -6.38
N ASN A 197 3.37 9.78 -5.50
CA ASN A 197 2.59 10.98 -5.82
C ASN A 197 1.81 10.86 -7.14
N LEU A 198 1.23 9.68 -7.35
CA LEU A 198 0.55 9.27 -8.56
C LEU A 198 -0.80 9.99 -8.66
N GLN A 199 -1.07 10.52 -9.85
CA GLN A 199 -2.41 10.81 -10.33
C GLN A 199 -2.46 10.51 -11.82
N MET A 200 -3.33 9.59 -12.24
CA MET A 200 -3.39 9.19 -13.64
C MET A 200 -4.81 8.93 -14.13
N GLN A 201 -4.98 9.12 -15.44
CA GLN A 201 -6.20 8.82 -16.16
C GLN A 201 -5.88 8.38 -17.58
N ALA A 202 -6.51 7.30 -18.01
CA ALA A 202 -6.45 6.80 -19.38
C ALA A 202 -7.85 6.76 -19.99
N TYR A 203 -7.93 6.47 -21.29
CA TYR A 203 -9.17 6.40 -22.06
C TYR A 203 -10.00 7.69 -22.00
N MET A 204 -9.30 8.83 -21.91
CA MET A 204 -9.92 10.15 -21.95
C MET A 204 -10.50 10.42 -23.34
N SER A 205 -11.68 11.04 -23.38
CA SER A 205 -12.41 11.28 -24.64
C SER A 205 -12.75 12.74 -24.88
N ASN A 206 -13.12 13.52 -23.85
CA ASN A 206 -13.67 14.87 -24.01
C ASN A 206 -13.27 15.86 -22.90
N SER A 207 -12.08 15.71 -22.32
CA SER A 207 -11.61 16.59 -21.24
C SER A 207 -10.12 16.88 -21.40
N ASP A 208 -9.72 18.10 -21.08
CA ASP A 208 -8.33 18.55 -20.92
C ASP A 208 -7.85 18.49 -19.46
N ALA A 209 -8.73 18.10 -18.54
CA ALA A 209 -8.46 17.95 -17.13
C ALA A 209 -8.80 16.54 -16.64
N PHE A 210 -8.17 16.15 -15.52
CA PHE A 210 -8.55 14.96 -14.79
C PHE A 210 -10.03 15.00 -14.39
N GLY A 211 -10.66 13.83 -14.46
CA GLY A 211 -12.00 13.62 -13.96
C GLY A 211 -12.03 13.51 -12.43
N LYS A 212 -13.03 12.80 -11.91
CA LYS A 212 -13.20 12.65 -10.47
C LYS A 212 -12.02 11.88 -9.89
N ARG A 213 -11.38 12.44 -8.85
CA ARG A 213 -10.29 11.79 -8.13
C ARG A 213 -10.79 10.63 -7.26
N VAL A 214 -10.23 9.44 -7.46
CA VAL A 214 -10.42 8.24 -6.64
C VAL A 214 -9.10 7.91 -5.97
N MET A 215 -9.12 7.60 -4.67
CA MET A 215 -7.91 7.27 -3.91
C MET A 215 -7.65 5.77 -3.95
N CYS A 216 -6.38 5.39 -4.02
CA CYS A 216 -5.94 4.00 -4.04
C CYS A 216 -6.26 3.28 -2.71
N PRO A 217 -6.47 1.95 -2.72
CA PRO A 217 -6.80 1.19 -1.51
C PRO A 217 -5.79 1.37 -0.36
N GLU A 218 -4.51 1.50 -0.68
CA GLU A 218 -3.42 1.63 0.29
C GLU A 218 -3.50 2.95 1.05
N ASP A 219 -3.86 4.03 0.36
CA ASP A 219 -4.10 5.35 0.98
C ASP A 219 -5.37 5.34 1.87
N GLN A 220 -6.28 4.36 1.71
CA GLN A 220 -7.51 4.28 2.50
C GLN A 220 -7.31 3.59 3.87
N ASN A 221 -6.19 2.89 4.08
CA ASN A 221 -6.05 1.97 5.21
C ASN A 221 -5.57 2.61 6.52
N ASP A 222 -5.03 3.84 6.51
CA ASP A 222 -4.24 4.27 7.66
C ASP A 222 -5.01 4.97 8.80
N LEU A 223 -6.27 5.43 8.65
CA LEU A 223 -6.84 6.27 9.72
C LEU A 223 -8.28 6.07 10.22
N ASP A 224 -9.24 5.45 9.51
CA ASP A 224 -10.65 5.61 9.97
C ASP A 224 -11.46 4.35 10.24
N THR A 225 -11.28 3.21 9.58
CA THR A 225 -12.31 2.16 9.68
C THR A 225 -12.17 1.27 10.93
N LEU A 226 -10.97 0.80 11.25
CA LEU A 226 -10.73 -0.15 12.35
C LEU A 226 -10.92 0.48 13.74
N PRO A 227 -10.32 1.64 14.06
CA PRO A 227 -10.51 2.27 15.36
C PRO A 227 -11.97 2.67 15.64
N ILE A 228 -12.72 3.12 14.61
CA ILE A 228 -14.12 3.52 14.75
C ILE A 228 -15.03 2.33 15.08
N ILE A 229 -14.83 1.19 14.41
CA ILE A 229 -15.61 -0.02 14.69
C ILE A 229 -15.32 -0.53 16.10
N VAL A 230 -14.05 -0.59 16.49
CA VAL A 230 -13.65 -1.05 17.83
C VAL A 230 -14.18 -0.12 18.92
N ALA A 231 -14.06 1.21 18.75
CA ALA A 231 -14.59 2.19 19.69
C ALA A 231 -16.10 2.12 19.82
N SER A 232 -16.82 1.87 18.72
CA SER A 232 -18.29 1.76 18.72
C SER A 232 -18.77 0.52 19.49
N ILE A 233 -18.11 -0.63 19.31
CA ILE A 233 -18.45 -1.87 20.03
C ILE A 233 -18.20 -1.71 21.54
N ILE A 234 -17.05 -1.17 21.92
CA ILE A 234 -16.70 -0.96 23.34
C ILE A 234 -17.66 0.05 23.98
N GLY A 235 -17.94 1.17 23.30
CA GLY A 235 -18.89 2.17 23.78
C GLY A 235 -20.31 1.63 23.93
N GLY A 236 -20.77 0.83 22.96
CA GLY A 236 -22.08 0.17 23.00
C GLY A 236 -22.21 -0.81 24.16
N LEU A 237 -21.20 -1.65 24.39
CA LEU A 237 -21.18 -2.60 25.52
C LEU A 237 -21.14 -1.88 26.88
N ALA A 238 -20.33 -0.83 27.01
CA ALA A 238 -20.27 -0.03 28.22
C ALA A 238 -21.62 0.66 28.52
N LEU A 239 -22.26 1.25 27.50
CA LEU A 239 -23.56 1.87 27.68
C LEU A 239 -24.64 0.84 28.04
N PHE A 240 -24.65 -0.32 27.37
CA PHE A 240 -25.58 -1.40 27.67
C PHE A 240 -25.45 -1.88 29.12
N THR A 241 -24.21 -2.14 29.57
CA THR A 241 -23.94 -2.57 30.96
C THR A 241 -24.41 -1.54 31.99
N VAL A 242 -24.19 -0.24 31.74
CA VAL A 242 -24.68 0.84 32.62
C VAL A 242 -26.21 0.88 32.66
N ILE A 243 -26.88 0.76 31.50
CA ILE A 243 -28.35 0.76 31.43
C ILE A 243 -28.92 -0.47 32.14
N SER A 244 -28.38 -1.66 31.88
CA SER A 244 -28.77 -2.90 32.56
C SER A 244 -28.57 -2.80 34.07
N TYR A 245 -27.44 -2.23 34.51
CA TYR A 245 -27.17 -1.99 35.93
C TYR A 245 -28.18 -1.00 36.54
N PHE A 246 -28.52 0.09 35.84
CA PHE A 246 -29.47 1.09 36.33
C PHE A 246 -30.90 0.54 36.42
N VAL A 247 -31.32 -0.26 35.43
CA VAL A 247 -32.61 -0.96 35.43
C VAL A 247 -32.64 -2.01 36.56
N TYR A 248 -31.59 -2.79 36.72
CA TYR A 248 -31.44 -3.74 37.82
C TYR A 248 -31.57 -3.02 39.17
N ARG A 249 -30.86 -1.91 39.35
CA ARG A 249 -30.87 -1.12 40.59
C ARG A 249 -32.21 -0.43 40.85
N SER A 250 -32.90 0.04 39.82
CA SER A 250 -34.22 0.69 39.94
C SER A 250 -35.36 -0.29 40.20
N ARG A 251 -35.14 -1.58 39.95
CA ARG A 251 -36.10 -2.68 40.21
C ARG A 251 -35.86 -3.36 41.55
N LEU A 252 -34.76 -3.09 42.24
CA LEU A 252 -34.51 -3.61 43.58
C LEU A 252 -35.42 -2.89 44.60
N PRO A 253 -36.25 -3.62 45.36
CA PRO A 253 -36.98 -3.06 46.49
C PRO A 253 -36.01 -2.48 47.52
N THR A 254 -36.37 -1.35 48.13
CA THR A 254 -35.60 -0.66 49.18
C THR A 254 -35.28 -1.54 50.40
N ASP A 255 -35.94 -2.70 50.52
CA ASP A 255 -35.82 -3.60 51.67
C ASP A 255 -34.52 -4.45 51.66
N ILE A 256 -33.78 -4.51 50.56
CA ILE A 256 -32.52 -5.27 50.46
C ILE A 256 -31.27 -4.38 50.54
N LEU A 257 -31.37 -3.10 50.14
CA LEU A 257 -30.25 -2.14 50.24
C LEU A 257 -29.96 -1.70 51.69
N ASN A 258 -30.91 -1.88 52.60
CA ASN A 258 -30.76 -1.54 54.02
C ASN A 258 -30.19 -2.70 54.86
N ILE A 259 -29.99 -3.89 54.28
CA ILE A 259 -29.43 -5.06 55.00
C ILE A 259 -27.90 -5.03 54.96
N THR A 260 -27.28 -4.47 53.91
CA THR A 260 -25.81 -4.40 53.81
C THR A 260 -25.17 -3.29 54.64
N GLU A 261 -25.95 -2.32 55.13
CA GLU A 261 -25.43 -1.22 55.97
C GLU A 261 -25.64 -1.49 57.48
N GLN A 262 -26.51 -2.45 57.84
CA GLN A 262 -26.83 -2.75 59.24
C GLN A 262 -26.01 -3.90 59.86
N GLU A 263 -25.20 -4.63 59.08
CA GLU A 263 -24.42 -5.77 59.58
C GLU A 263 -22.98 -5.43 60.04
N PHE A 264 -22.57 -4.15 59.98
CA PHE A 264 -21.26 -3.69 60.45
C PHE A 264 -21.33 -2.68 61.63
N GLY A 265 -22.48 -2.55 62.30
CA GLY A 265 -22.66 -1.65 63.44
C GLY A 265 -22.90 -2.37 64.78
N GLU A 266 -21.86 -2.38 65.61
CA GLU A 266 -21.87 -2.40 67.11
C GLU A 266 -22.30 -3.73 67.80
N GLU A 267 -21.41 -4.55 68.37
CA GLU A 267 -20.55 -4.42 69.57
C GLU A 267 -21.18 -4.89 70.92
N HIS A 268 -20.33 -5.46 71.80
CA HIS A 268 -20.46 -5.76 73.25
C HIS A 268 -21.25 -7.04 73.69
N GLU A 269 -20.87 -7.88 74.67
CA GLU A 269 -19.68 -8.09 75.51
C GLU A 269 -19.88 -9.38 76.36
N VAL A 270 -18.82 -10.20 76.47
CA VAL A 270 -18.28 -10.99 77.62
C VAL A 270 -19.22 -11.69 78.65
N HIS A 271 -19.01 -12.99 78.87
CA HIS A 271 -18.63 -13.57 80.19
C HIS A 271 -18.07 -15.01 80.10
N HIS A 272 -17.07 -15.26 80.95
CA HIS A 272 -16.14 -16.39 81.10
C HIS A 272 -16.74 -17.78 81.41
N GLU A 273 -16.01 -18.89 81.13
CA GLU A 273 -15.26 -19.70 82.14
C GLU A 273 -14.77 -21.10 81.64
N GLY A 274 -13.48 -21.41 81.88
CA GLY A 274 -12.84 -22.76 82.00
C GLY A 274 -12.58 -23.58 80.71
N ASP A 275 -11.50 -24.36 80.53
CA ASP A 275 -10.28 -24.64 81.28
C ASP A 275 -9.32 -25.45 80.36
N ILE A 276 -8.01 -25.14 80.43
CA ILE A 276 -6.78 -25.98 80.30
C ILE A 276 -6.72 -27.18 79.30
N SER A 277 -5.76 -27.14 78.35
CA SER A 277 -4.58 -28.06 78.18
C SER A 277 -4.15 -28.47 76.75
N HIS A 278 -2.89 -28.09 76.42
CA HIS A 278 -1.78 -28.88 75.82
C HIS A 278 -1.80 -29.54 74.41
N LEU A 279 -0.58 -29.50 73.82
CA LEU A 279 0.07 -30.35 72.78
C LEU A 279 -0.10 -29.91 71.30
N THR A 280 0.85 -29.15 70.74
CA THR A 280 2.12 -29.56 70.04
C THR A 280 1.97 -30.19 68.64
N SER A 281 2.66 -29.56 67.68
CA SER A 281 3.46 -30.16 66.60
C SER A 281 2.76 -31.05 65.56
N HIS A 282 2.76 -30.63 64.28
CA HIS A 282 3.58 -31.33 63.28
C HIS A 282 3.73 -30.55 61.97
N HIS A 283 4.86 -30.86 61.34
CA HIS A 283 5.56 -30.29 60.19
C HIS A 283 5.12 -30.96 58.87
N ASP A 284 5.64 -30.43 57.74
CA ASP A 284 5.84 -31.03 56.39
C ASP A 284 4.89 -30.45 55.31
N ASN A 285 5.30 -29.69 54.29
CA ASN A 285 6.40 -29.69 53.29
C ASN A 285 6.25 -30.71 52.14
N TYR A 286 6.82 -30.35 50.97
CA TYR A 286 6.85 -30.95 49.61
C TYR A 286 5.83 -30.38 48.60
N GLY A 287 6.15 -29.87 47.41
CA GLY A 287 7.42 -29.74 46.67
C GLY A 287 7.52 -30.69 45.45
N PHE A 288 7.57 -30.10 44.24
CA PHE A 288 8.07 -30.62 42.94
C PHE A 288 7.27 -31.69 42.14
N HIS A 289 6.96 -31.43 40.86
CA HIS A 289 7.84 -31.77 39.71
C HIS A 289 7.30 -31.31 38.34
N GLU A 290 8.22 -30.82 37.49
CA GLU A 290 8.14 -30.71 36.03
C GLU A 290 7.95 -32.07 35.34
N GLU A 291 7.38 -32.08 34.13
CA GLU A 291 7.87 -32.97 33.07
C GLU A 291 7.63 -32.39 31.66
N GLU A 292 8.77 -32.21 30.98
CA GLU A 292 9.01 -31.99 29.56
C GLU A 292 8.79 -33.31 28.79
N HIS A 293 8.14 -33.29 27.63
CA HIS A 293 8.45 -34.29 26.60
C HIS A 293 8.27 -33.77 25.16
N ARG A 294 9.42 -33.81 24.49
CA ARG A 294 9.78 -33.59 23.09
C ARG A 294 9.26 -34.72 22.18
N PHE A 295 8.85 -34.37 20.95
CA PHE A 295 9.31 -34.96 19.68
C PHE A 295 9.04 -33.99 18.54
#